data_AF-A0A194UUQ9-F1
#
_entry.id   AF-A0A194UUQ9-F1
#
_cell.length_a   1.000
_cell.length_b   1.000
_cell.length_c   1.000
_cell.angle_alpha   90.00
_cell.angle_beta   90.00
_cell.angle_gamma   90.00
#
_symmetry.space_group_name_H-M   'P 1'
#
loop_
_entity.id
_entity.type
_entity.pdbx_description
1 polymer ?
#
loop_
_entity_poly.entity_id
_entity_poly.type
_entity_poly.pdbx_seq_one_letter_code
_entity_poly.pdbx_strand_id
1 'polypeptide(L)'
;MAVLRSLLSVAAVAAVATSKPLDRRGTIGTDDIVGFSQTVPSGTTGDVYLAYQPYLYVANGCVPFPAVDAAGDTNAGLATTGASNGDCSSSTGQIYVRSAEYNGSYALLYSWYFPKDEPSDGLGHRHDWEGAIVWLSSSTSTSVDNILAVCPSAHGGWECTTDDYTVSGTKPLIKYESIWPVNHAMSTTSTVGGTQPLIAWESLPSVAQDALQTTDFGSAIVPFKDSTFTENLAKATF
;
A
#
# COMPACT_ATOMS: atom_id res chain seq x y z
N MET A 1 68.31 4.83 -43.69
CA MET A 1 67.79 4.08 -42.53
C MET A 1 66.46 4.72 -42.14
N ALA A 2 65.35 4.08 -42.50
CA ALA A 2 64.01 4.54 -42.11
C ALA A 2 63.47 3.59 -41.04
N VAL A 3 63.14 4.10 -39.86
CA VAL A 3 62.50 3.34 -38.78
C VAL A 3 61.00 3.63 -38.84
N LEU A 4 60.23 2.61 -39.21
CA LEU A 4 58.77 2.63 -39.29
C LEU A 4 58.20 2.57 -37.86
N ARG A 5 57.42 3.58 -37.45
CA ARG A 5 56.66 3.55 -36.19
C ARG A 5 55.30 2.90 -36.44
N SER A 6 55.07 1.73 -35.86
CA SER A 6 53.74 1.10 -35.82
C SER A 6 52.88 1.75 -34.72
N LEU A 7 51.72 2.28 -35.11
CA LEU A 7 50.66 2.71 -34.19
C LEU A 7 49.69 1.53 -33.99
N LEU A 8 49.59 1.01 -32.76
CA LEU A 8 48.52 0.08 -32.38
C LEU A 8 47.28 0.90 -31.95
N SER A 9 46.17 0.71 -32.66
CA SER A 9 44.86 1.22 -32.26
C SER A 9 44.14 0.15 -31.43
N VAL A 10 43.87 0.43 -30.16
CA VAL A 10 43.05 -0.43 -29.29
C VAL A 10 41.59 -0.01 -29.44
N ALA A 11 40.76 -0.87 -30.01
CA ALA A 11 39.31 -0.66 -30.05
C ALA A 11 38.69 -1.20 -28.76
N ALA A 12 38.12 -0.31 -27.94
CA ALA A 12 37.35 -0.69 -26.76
C ALA A 12 35.92 -1.07 -27.17
N VAL A 13 35.53 -2.32 -26.93
CA VAL A 13 34.15 -2.79 -27.12
C VAL A 13 33.37 -2.50 -25.84
N ALA A 14 32.43 -1.55 -25.90
CA ALA A 14 31.50 -1.30 -24.81
C ALA A 14 30.41 -2.40 -24.83
N ALA A 15 30.38 -3.24 -23.80
CA ALA A 15 29.31 -4.21 -23.60
C ALA A 15 28.07 -3.48 -23.06
N VAL A 16 27.02 -3.40 -23.87
CA VAL A 16 25.70 -2.94 -23.42
C VAL A 16 25.06 -4.09 -22.66
N ALA A 17 24.99 -3.99 -21.32
CA ALA A 17 24.23 -4.91 -20.51
C ALA A 17 22.73 -4.65 -20.74
N THR A 18 22.07 -5.50 -21.51
CA THR A 18 20.61 -5.49 -21.62
C THR A 18 20.04 -6.09 -20.33
N SER A 19 19.55 -5.25 -19.42
CA SER A 19 18.77 -5.71 -18.27
C SER A 19 17.50 -6.37 -18.79
N LYS A 20 17.40 -7.70 -18.66
CA LYS A 20 16.11 -8.38 -18.85
C LYS A 20 15.18 -7.88 -17.75
N PRO A 21 13.90 -7.58 -18.05
CA PRO A 21 12.91 -7.39 -17.00
C PRO A 21 12.93 -8.63 -16.11
N LEU A 22 12.97 -8.42 -14.79
CA LEU A 22 12.87 -9.51 -13.83
C LEU A 22 11.43 -10.05 -13.93
N ASP A 23 11.27 -11.34 -14.18
CA ASP A 23 9.95 -11.98 -14.08
C ASP A 23 9.61 -12.20 -12.60
N ARG A 24 8.33 -12.02 -12.22
CA ARG A 24 7.84 -12.37 -10.88
C ARG A 24 8.20 -13.83 -10.56
N ARG A 25 8.76 -14.07 -9.36
CA ARG A 25 9.20 -15.40 -8.94
C ARG A 25 8.06 -16.30 -8.43
N GLY A 26 7.11 -15.78 -7.65
CA GLY A 26 5.93 -16.56 -7.24
C GLY A 26 5.09 -15.98 -6.10
N THR A 27 4.39 -16.87 -5.40
CA THR A 27 3.67 -16.63 -4.15
C THR A 27 4.41 -17.37 -3.03
N ILE A 28 4.81 -16.68 -1.96
CA ILE A 28 5.63 -17.24 -0.88
C ILE A 28 4.98 -17.02 0.49
N GLY A 29 5.50 -17.67 1.54
CA GLY A 29 4.93 -17.64 2.88
C GLY A 29 4.76 -16.23 3.44
N THR A 30 3.78 -16.05 4.32
CA THR A 30 3.43 -14.75 4.90
C THR A 30 4.61 -14.04 5.56
N ASP A 31 5.46 -14.80 6.25
CA ASP A 31 6.65 -14.29 6.96
C ASP A 31 7.90 -14.23 6.07
N ASP A 32 7.84 -14.78 4.86
CA ASP A 32 8.97 -14.80 3.92
C ASP A 32 9.02 -13.52 3.06
N ILE A 33 7.93 -12.74 3.01
CA ILE A 33 7.88 -11.49 2.26
C ILE A 33 8.69 -10.42 2.98
N VAL A 34 9.75 -9.96 2.32
CA VAL A 34 10.54 -8.83 2.79
C VAL A 34 9.90 -7.52 2.31
N GLY A 35 9.33 -6.77 3.25
CA GLY A 35 8.78 -5.44 2.98
C GLY A 35 9.85 -4.41 2.58
N PHE A 36 9.38 -3.24 2.17
CA PHE A 36 10.20 -2.11 1.76
C PHE A 36 10.48 -1.18 2.94
N SER A 37 11.67 -0.59 2.95
CA SER A 37 11.90 0.62 3.75
C SER A 37 10.93 1.71 3.34
N GLN A 38 10.63 2.64 4.26
CA GLN A 38 9.83 3.81 3.92
C GLN A 38 10.47 4.57 2.75
N THR A 39 9.77 4.63 1.62
CA THR A 39 10.28 5.17 0.36
C THR A 39 9.14 5.89 -0.36
N VAL A 40 9.28 7.20 -0.52
CA VAL A 40 8.36 8.08 -1.24
C VAL A 40 9.15 8.95 -2.22
N PRO A 41 8.52 9.54 -3.25
CA PRO A 41 9.18 10.49 -4.14
C PRO A 41 9.81 11.64 -3.34
N SER A 42 10.95 12.16 -3.77
CA SER A 42 11.54 13.35 -3.14
C SER A 42 10.70 14.61 -3.38
N GLY A 43 10.79 15.57 -2.47
CA GLY A 43 10.12 16.87 -2.60
C GLY A 43 8.63 16.81 -2.26
N THR A 44 7.87 17.75 -2.79
CA THR A 44 6.49 18.04 -2.35
C THR A 44 5.57 16.82 -2.34
N THR A 45 5.64 15.94 -3.35
CA THR A 45 4.80 14.74 -3.38
C THR A 45 5.07 13.82 -2.20
N GLY A 46 6.34 13.55 -1.88
CA GLY A 46 6.70 12.73 -0.72
C GLY A 46 6.36 13.41 0.60
N ASP A 47 6.57 14.72 0.70
CA ASP A 47 6.23 15.50 1.89
C ASP A 47 4.73 15.39 2.20
N VAL A 48 3.88 15.49 1.18
CA VAL A 48 2.42 15.32 1.28
C VAL A 48 2.05 13.88 1.66
N TYR A 49 2.64 12.87 1.03
CA TYR A 49 2.39 11.47 1.38
C TYR A 49 2.77 11.16 2.84
N LEU A 50 3.84 11.75 3.37
CA LEU A 50 4.26 11.52 4.75
C LEU A 50 3.43 12.32 5.76
N ALA A 51 3.04 13.55 5.40
CA ALA A 51 2.22 14.41 6.24
C ALA A 51 0.84 13.79 6.53
N TYR A 52 0.21 13.18 5.53
CA TYR A 52 -1.13 12.62 5.66
C TYR A 52 -1.17 11.11 5.84
N GLN A 53 -0.02 10.44 5.96
CA GLN A 53 0.04 9.00 6.25
C GLN A 53 -0.73 8.70 7.55
N PRO A 54 -1.82 7.92 7.51
CA PRO A 54 -2.64 7.67 8.68
C PRO A 54 -1.93 6.86 9.76
N TYR A 55 -2.39 7.02 10.99
CA TYR A 55 -2.17 6.04 12.05
C TYR A 55 -3.22 4.94 11.96
N LEU A 56 -2.81 3.68 12.12
CA LEU A 56 -3.70 2.53 12.14
C LEU A 56 -3.77 1.90 13.53
N TYR A 57 -4.95 1.90 14.12
CA TYR A 57 -5.29 1.14 15.31
C TYR A 57 -5.96 -0.17 14.90
N VAL A 58 -5.27 -1.29 15.12
CA VAL A 58 -5.83 -2.63 14.91
C VAL A 58 -6.55 -3.05 16.19
N ALA A 59 -7.88 -3.04 16.18
CA ALA A 59 -8.68 -3.39 17.34
C ALA A 59 -8.75 -4.91 17.58
N ASN A 60 -8.85 -5.68 16.49
CA ASN A 60 -8.79 -7.14 16.47
C ASN A 60 -8.33 -7.64 15.09
N GLY A 61 -8.19 -8.97 14.94
CA GLY A 61 -7.69 -9.59 13.71
C GLY A 61 -6.19 -9.47 13.49
N CYS A 62 -5.76 -9.68 12.25
CA CYS A 62 -4.36 -9.56 11.87
C CYS A 62 -3.87 -8.11 11.96
N VAL A 63 -2.57 -7.94 12.22
CA VAL A 63 -1.87 -6.68 11.93
C VAL A 63 -1.48 -6.62 10.44
N PRO A 64 -1.09 -5.45 9.89
CA PRO A 64 -0.67 -5.36 8.50
C PRO A 64 0.62 -6.16 8.22
N PHE A 65 0.73 -6.68 6.99
CA PHE A 65 1.92 -7.36 6.46
C PHE A 65 2.31 -6.76 5.09
N PRO A 66 3.57 -6.93 4.64
CA PRO A 66 3.91 -6.66 3.25
C PRO A 66 3.22 -7.66 2.32
N ALA A 67 2.57 -7.16 1.28
CA ALA A 67 1.86 -7.98 0.29
C ALA A 67 2.75 -8.44 -0.86
N VAL A 68 3.83 -7.71 -1.12
CA VAL A 68 4.76 -7.92 -2.22
C VAL A 68 6.15 -7.49 -1.79
N ASP A 69 7.19 -8.14 -2.31
CA ASP A 69 8.59 -7.76 -2.10
C ASP A 69 9.24 -7.12 -3.35
N ALA A 70 10.51 -6.76 -3.25
CA ALA A 70 11.26 -6.13 -4.34
C ALA A 70 11.51 -7.03 -5.56
N ALA A 71 11.37 -8.35 -5.43
CA ALA A 71 11.45 -9.31 -6.53
C ALA A 71 10.10 -9.57 -7.20
N GLY A 72 9.02 -8.99 -6.66
CA GLY A 72 7.65 -9.21 -7.12
C GLY A 72 7.02 -10.49 -6.55
N ASP A 73 7.65 -11.15 -5.57
CA ASP A 73 7.01 -12.24 -4.84
C ASP A 73 5.84 -11.68 -4.03
N THR A 74 4.69 -12.36 -4.04
CA THR A 74 3.49 -11.92 -3.30
C THR A 74 3.17 -12.82 -2.12
N ASN A 75 2.54 -12.23 -1.12
CA ASN A 75 2.19 -12.89 0.12
C ASN A 75 1.11 -13.97 -0.10
N ALA A 76 1.38 -15.21 0.35
CA ALA A 76 0.46 -16.33 0.27
C ALA A 76 -0.78 -16.19 1.16
N GLY A 77 -0.77 -15.26 2.12
CA GLY A 77 -1.80 -15.11 3.13
C GLY A 77 -1.91 -16.33 4.05
N LEU A 78 -2.94 -16.32 4.89
CA LEU A 78 -3.23 -17.39 5.85
C LEU A 78 -4.60 -18.01 5.60
N ALA A 79 -4.75 -19.27 6.02
CA ALA A 79 -6.07 -19.89 6.03
C ALA A 79 -6.93 -19.27 7.15
N THR A 80 -8.24 -19.21 6.93
CA THR A 80 -9.25 -18.84 7.93
C THR A 80 -9.47 -20.01 8.88
N THR A 81 -8.47 -20.28 9.69
CA THR A 81 -8.51 -21.29 10.73
C THR A 81 -7.86 -20.77 12.01
N GLY A 82 -8.39 -21.20 13.13
CA GLY A 82 -7.90 -20.86 14.47
C GLY A 82 -8.39 -19.49 14.93
N ALA A 83 -7.54 -18.79 15.69
CA ALA A 83 -7.87 -17.45 16.15
C ALA A 83 -7.81 -16.45 14.99
N SER A 84 -8.66 -15.42 15.02
CA SER A 84 -8.70 -14.32 14.04
C SER A 84 -7.34 -13.65 13.80
N ASN A 85 -6.49 -13.58 14.83
CA ASN A 85 -5.13 -13.05 14.76
C ASN A 85 -4.03 -14.13 14.86
N GLY A 86 -4.41 -15.41 14.77
CA GLY A 86 -3.50 -16.54 14.77
C GLY A 86 -2.52 -16.45 13.60
N ASP A 87 -1.23 -16.59 13.91
CA ASP A 87 -0.11 -16.48 12.95
C ASP A 87 0.02 -15.14 12.22
N CYS A 88 -0.71 -14.10 12.64
CA CYS A 88 -0.65 -12.74 12.06
C CYS A 88 -0.79 -11.62 13.09
N SER A 89 -0.45 -11.87 14.36
CA SER A 89 -0.59 -10.89 15.44
C SER A 89 0.61 -9.93 15.58
N SER A 90 1.70 -10.16 14.84
CA SER A 90 2.92 -9.35 14.93
C SER A 90 3.60 -9.25 13.57
N SER A 91 3.87 -8.02 13.14
CA SER A 91 4.67 -7.67 11.98
C SER A 91 5.05 -6.20 12.06
N THR A 92 6.15 -5.79 11.43
CA THR A 92 6.40 -4.37 11.16
C THR A 92 5.34 -3.79 10.22
N GLY A 93 4.76 -4.64 9.37
CA GLY A 93 3.76 -4.29 8.38
C GLY A 93 4.32 -3.46 7.22
N GLN A 94 3.41 -3.06 6.35
CA GLN A 94 3.65 -2.15 5.24
C GLN A 94 2.39 -1.34 5.01
N ILE A 95 2.55 -0.10 4.57
CA ILE A 95 1.46 0.72 4.03
C ILE A 95 1.86 1.21 2.63
N TYR A 96 0.92 1.16 1.70
CA TYR A 96 1.08 1.57 0.31
C TYR A 96 0.33 2.88 0.08
N VAL A 97 0.83 3.77 -0.78
CA VAL A 97 0.09 4.98 -1.19
C VAL A 97 0.12 5.19 -2.69
N ARG A 98 -1.01 5.61 -3.25
CA ARG A 98 -1.11 6.15 -4.61
C ARG A 98 -1.97 7.40 -4.61
N SER A 99 -1.63 8.36 -5.46
CA SER A 99 -2.38 9.62 -5.56
C SER A 99 -2.87 9.93 -6.96
N ALA A 100 -3.86 10.80 -7.05
CA ALA A 100 -4.29 11.43 -8.29
C ALA A 100 -5.09 12.71 -8.00
N GLU A 101 -5.07 13.63 -8.96
CA GLU A 101 -6.12 14.65 -9.06
C GLU A 101 -7.40 13.97 -9.59
N TYR A 102 -8.52 14.18 -8.92
CA TYR A 102 -9.81 13.62 -9.31
C TYR A 102 -10.94 14.60 -8.96
N ASN A 103 -11.75 14.98 -9.95
CA ASN A 103 -12.87 15.91 -9.81
C ASN A 103 -12.53 17.25 -9.09
N GLY A 104 -11.31 17.77 -9.28
CA GLY A 104 -10.88 19.06 -8.74
C GLY A 104 -10.32 19.00 -7.31
N SER A 105 -10.17 17.80 -6.76
CA SER A 105 -9.51 17.54 -5.48
C SER A 105 -8.35 16.57 -5.67
N TYR A 106 -7.40 16.57 -4.73
CA TYR A 106 -6.26 15.66 -4.75
C TYR A 106 -6.51 14.50 -3.78
N ALA A 107 -6.47 13.27 -4.28
CA ALA A 107 -6.70 12.06 -3.49
C ALA A 107 -5.39 11.39 -3.10
N LEU A 108 -5.28 10.95 -1.85
CA LEU A 108 -4.26 10.00 -1.38
C LEU A 108 -4.96 8.72 -0.91
N LEU A 109 -4.81 7.62 -1.65
CA LEU A 109 -5.31 6.31 -1.21
C LEU A 109 -4.17 5.58 -0.51
N TYR A 110 -4.28 5.46 0.81
CA TYR A 110 -3.41 4.63 1.63
C TYR A 110 -4.01 3.24 1.81
N SER A 111 -3.21 2.19 1.76
CA SER A 111 -3.72 0.82 1.84
C SER A 111 -2.80 -0.11 2.61
N TRP A 112 -3.43 -1.06 3.31
CA TRP A 112 -2.79 -2.12 4.07
C TRP A 112 -3.24 -3.48 3.57
N TYR A 113 -2.33 -4.44 3.65
CA TYR A 113 -2.63 -5.84 3.40
C TYR A 113 -2.62 -6.62 4.72
N PHE A 114 -3.60 -7.51 4.88
CA PHE A 114 -3.64 -8.45 5.99
C PHE A 114 -3.62 -9.90 5.46
N PRO A 115 -2.95 -10.84 6.14
CA PRO A 115 -2.83 -12.20 5.62
C PRO A 115 -4.16 -12.96 5.51
N LYS A 116 -5.14 -12.63 6.36
CA LYS A 116 -6.52 -13.15 6.35
C LYS A 116 -7.47 -12.14 7.00
N ASP A 117 -8.74 -12.23 6.63
CA ASP A 117 -9.88 -11.61 7.29
C ASP A 117 -10.75 -12.75 7.86
N GLU A 118 -10.73 -12.89 9.18
CA GLU A 118 -11.39 -14.00 9.87
C GLU A 118 -12.15 -13.47 11.10
N PRO A 119 -13.45 -13.18 10.99
CA PRO A 119 -14.25 -12.71 12.13
C PRO A 119 -14.48 -13.83 13.17
N SER A 120 -14.37 -15.10 12.77
CA SER A 120 -14.39 -16.28 13.64
C SER A 120 -13.81 -17.49 12.91
N ASP A 121 -13.41 -18.52 13.66
CA ASP A 121 -12.76 -19.74 13.14
C ASP A 121 -13.53 -20.34 11.96
N GLY A 122 -12.86 -20.47 10.82
CA GLY A 122 -13.45 -21.07 9.62
C GLY A 122 -14.27 -20.11 8.75
N LEU A 123 -14.45 -18.85 9.15
CA LEU A 123 -15.22 -17.85 8.41
C LEU A 123 -14.32 -16.75 7.82
N GLY A 124 -14.87 -15.98 6.88
CA GLY A 124 -14.16 -14.90 6.19
C GLY A 124 -13.37 -15.40 4.98
N HIS A 125 -12.18 -14.85 4.75
CA HIS A 125 -11.33 -15.23 3.62
C HIS A 125 -9.83 -15.07 3.87
N ARG A 126 -9.04 -15.83 3.10
CA ARG A 126 -7.61 -15.61 2.93
C ARG A 126 -7.39 -14.28 2.22
N HIS A 127 -6.34 -13.56 2.63
CA HIS A 127 -6.02 -12.20 2.20
C HIS A 127 -7.05 -11.18 2.66
N ASP A 128 -6.59 -9.97 2.89
CA ASP A 128 -7.43 -8.80 3.01
C ASP A 128 -6.69 -7.56 2.52
N TRP A 129 -7.45 -6.63 1.94
CA TRP A 129 -6.96 -5.36 1.43
C TRP A 129 -7.94 -4.28 1.83
N GLU A 130 -7.47 -3.39 2.69
CA GLU A 130 -8.24 -2.25 3.16
C GLU A 130 -7.45 -0.97 2.93
N GLY A 131 -8.10 0.18 3.07
CA GLY A 131 -7.46 1.46 2.90
C GLY A 131 -8.24 2.63 3.49
N ALA A 132 -7.64 3.81 3.35
CA ALA A 132 -8.26 5.08 3.63
C ALA A 132 -7.88 6.06 2.52
N ILE A 133 -8.89 6.68 1.92
CA ILE A 133 -8.70 7.82 1.01
C ILE A 133 -8.74 9.11 1.83
N VAL A 134 -7.70 9.91 1.70
CA VAL A 134 -7.64 11.27 2.24
C VAL A 134 -7.80 12.23 1.07
N TRP A 135 -8.91 12.95 1.05
CA TRP A 135 -9.18 13.98 0.05
C TRP A 135 -8.60 15.31 0.49
N LEU A 136 -7.85 15.95 -0.39
CA LEU A 136 -7.11 17.17 -0.12
C LEU A 136 -7.54 18.29 -1.08
N SER A 137 -7.55 19.52 -0.57
CA SER A 137 -7.85 20.72 -1.37
C SER A 137 -6.70 21.11 -2.31
N SER A 138 -5.49 20.68 -2.00
CA SER A 138 -4.26 20.97 -2.73
C SER A 138 -3.27 19.82 -2.61
N SER A 139 -2.61 19.52 -3.73
CA SER A 139 -1.54 18.52 -3.85
C SER A 139 -0.19 18.96 -3.29
N THR A 140 -0.11 20.13 -2.67
CA THR A 140 1.16 20.73 -2.22
C THR A 140 1.18 21.20 -0.76
N SER A 141 0.02 21.29 -0.11
CA SER A 141 -0.08 21.70 1.29
C SER A 141 0.10 20.50 2.21
N THR A 142 0.75 20.73 3.36
CA THR A 142 0.87 19.76 4.46
C THR A 142 0.18 20.25 5.74
N SER A 143 -0.78 21.19 5.61
CA SER A 143 -1.60 21.67 6.74
C SER A 143 -2.78 20.74 7.01
N VAL A 144 -3.28 20.71 8.25
CA VAL A 144 -4.48 19.96 8.61
C VAL A 144 -5.72 20.48 7.86
N ASP A 145 -5.85 21.80 7.67
CA ASP A 145 -6.96 22.44 6.95
C ASP A 145 -7.01 22.09 5.45
N ASN A 146 -6.00 21.38 4.94
CA ASN A 146 -6.00 20.87 3.58
C ASN A 146 -6.92 19.65 3.42
N ILE A 147 -7.23 18.94 4.51
CA ILE A 147 -8.08 17.74 4.48
C ILE A 147 -9.53 18.15 4.26
N LEU A 148 -10.09 17.68 3.16
CA LEU A 148 -11.50 17.88 2.81
C LEU A 148 -12.37 16.76 3.39
N ALA A 149 -11.90 15.52 3.30
CA ALA A 149 -12.60 14.34 3.82
C ALA A 149 -11.63 13.18 4.06
N VAL A 150 -12.05 12.29 4.95
CA VAL A 150 -11.39 10.99 5.18
C VAL A 150 -12.42 9.90 4.91
N CYS A 151 -12.07 8.96 4.04
CA CYS A 151 -12.94 7.85 3.64
C CYS A 151 -12.23 6.53 3.91
N PRO A 152 -12.45 5.89 5.06
CA PRO A 152 -12.00 4.52 5.32
C PRO A 152 -12.83 3.53 4.48
N SER A 153 -12.22 2.44 4.02
CA SER A 153 -12.94 1.40 3.28
C SER A 153 -13.82 0.54 4.18
N ALA A 154 -14.97 0.12 3.66
CA ALA A 154 -15.84 -0.84 4.32
C ALA A 154 -16.58 -1.69 3.28
N HIS A 155 -16.29 -3.00 3.25
CA HIS A 155 -17.03 -4.01 2.47
C HIS A 155 -17.26 -3.64 0.98
N GLY A 156 -16.23 -3.08 0.33
CA GLY A 156 -16.26 -2.68 -1.08
C GLY A 156 -16.73 -1.25 -1.35
N GLY A 157 -17.14 -0.52 -0.29
CA GLY A 157 -17.43 0.91 -0.29
C GLY A 157 -16.40 1.73 0.48
N TRP A 158 -16.71 3.02 0.65
CA TRP A 158 -15.87 4.00 1.33
C TRP A 158 -16.75 4.91 2.18
N GLU A 159 -16.58 4.87 3.51
CA GLU A 159 -17.40 5.61 4.47
C GLU A 159 -16.81 7.01 4.70
N CYS A 160 -17.08 7.93 3.78
CA CYS A 160 -16.52 9.28 3.84
C CYS A 160 -17.13 10.14 4.94
N THR A 161 -16.29 10.92 5.63
CA THR A 161 -16.71 11.99 6.55
C THR A 161 -15.89 13.27 6.35
N THR A 162 -16.55 14.41 6.53
CA THR A 162 -15.95 15.76 6.43
C THR A 162 -15.70 16.41 7.79
N ASP A 163 -16.30 15.89 8.86
CA ASP A 163 -16.39 16.53 10.17
C ASP A 163 -16.14 15.59 11.36
N ASP A 164 -16.39 14.29 11.20
CA ASP A 164 -16.27 13.28 12.27
C ASP A 164 -14.95 12.49 12.24
N TYR A 165 -14.00 12.86 11.37
CA TYR A 165 -12.65 12.30 11.42
C TYR A 165 -11.81 12.98 12.49
N THR A 166 -10.85 12.24 13.06
CA THR A 166 -9.85 12.82 13.95
C THR A 166 -8.46 12.65 13.38
N VAL A 167 -7.54 13.52 13.81
CA VAL A 167 -6.14 13.53 13.38
C VAL A 167 -5.19 13.64 14.57
N SER A 168 -4.00 13.08 14.41
CA SER A 168 -2.83 13.43 15.23
C SER A 168 -1.87 14.27 14.39
N GLY A 169 -1.81 15.57 14.67
CA GLY A 169 -1.18 16.55 13.78
C GLY A 169 -1.97 16.66 12.48
N THR A 170 -1.46 16.06 11.40
CA THR A 170 -2.08 16.01 10.07
C THR A 170 -2.46 14.60 9.64
N LYS A 171 -2.22 13.61 10.50
CA LYS A 171 -2.37 12.18 10.19
C LYS A 171 -3.74 11.69 10.66
N PRO A 172 -4.64 11.26 9.77
CA PRO A 172 -5.92 10.67 10.15
C PRO A 172 -5.74 9.47 11.07
N LEU A 173 -6.66 9.29 12.02
CA LEU A 173 -6.70 8.13 12.89
C LEU A 173 -7.72 7.12 12.36
N ILE A 174 -7.23 5.97 11.92
CA ILE A 174 -8.01 4.89 11.31
C ILE A 174 -8.00 3.68 12.23
N LYS A 175 -9.14 3.00 12.34
CA LYS A 175 -9.30 1.74 13.06
C LYS A 175 -9.66 0.62 12.10
N TYR A 176 -9.01 -0.52 12.25
CA TYR A 176 -9.37 -1.79 11.62
C TYR A 176 -10.02 -2.71 12.65
N GLU A 177 -11.24 -3.16 12.38
CA GLU A 177 -12.01 -3.99 13.31
C GLU A 177 -13.03 -4.87 12.56
N SER A 178 -13.26 -6.07 13.08
CA SER A 178 -14.42 -6.90 12.80
C SER A 178 -15.35 -6.90 14.01
N ILE A 179 -16.64 -6.68 13.78
CA ILE A 179 -17.70 -6.85 14.79
C ILE A 179 -18.58 -8.00 14.32
N TRP A 180 -18.59 -9.09 15.08
CA TRP A 180 -19.37 -10.29 14.76
C TRP A 180 -20.84 -9.94 14.43
N PRO A 181 -21.40 -10.44 13.31
CA PRO A 181 -20.89 -11.49 12.43
C PRO A 181 -20.18 -10.98 11.16
N VAL A 182 -19.81 -9.71 11.11
CA VAL A 182 -19.27 -9.07 9.90
C VAL A 182 -17.75 -9.20 9.87
N ASN A 183 -17.21 -9.39 8.67
CA ASN A 183 -15.80 -9.29 8.33
C ASN A 183 -15.18 -7.94 8.76
N HIS A 184 -13.87 -7.81 8.64
CA HIS A 184 -13.22 -6.55 9.01
C HIS A 184 -13.58 -5.40 8.05
N ALA A 185 -13.48 -4.19 8.57
CA ALA A 185 -13.57 -2.94 7.82
C ALA A 185 -12.76 -1.85 8.51
N MET A 186 -12.57 -0.73 7.82
CA MET A 186 -11.95 0.47 8.36
C MET A 186 -13.00 1.48 8.84
N SER A 187 -12.65 2.24 9.86
CA SER A 187 -13.45 3.36 10.38
C SER A 187 -12.54 4.46 10.93
N THR A 188 -13.07 5.67 11.13
CA THR A 188 -12.35 6.68 11.91
C THR A 188 -12.34 6.29 13.40
N THR A 189 -11.37 6.80 14.15
CA THR A 189 -11.28 6.57 15.60
C THR A 189 -10.68 7.78 16.29
N SER A 190 -10.72 7.82 17.62
CA SER A 190 -9.96 8.76 18.46
C SER A 190 -8.71 8.13 19.08
N THR A 191 -8.51 6.82 18.89
CA THR A 191 -7.35 6.09 19.40
C THR A 191 -6.18 6.23 18.44
N VAL A 192 -5.05 6.75 18.94
CA VAL A 192 -3.82 6.79 18.15
C VAL A 192 -3.23 5.39 18.03
N GLY A 193 -3.17 4.88 16.80
CA GLY A 193 -2.55 3.60 16.47
C GLY A 193 -1.06 3.69 16.15
N GLY A 194 -0.57 2.70 15.40
CA GLY A 194 0.82 2.64 14.93
C GLY A 194 0.98 3.14 13.50
N THR A 195 2.24 3.24 13.05
CA THR A 195 2.59 3.48 11.63
C THR A 195 3.42 2.31 11.10
N GLN A 196 3.36 2.12 9.79
CA GLN A 196 4.15 1.14 9.05
C GLN A 196 5.08 1.88 8.08
N PRO A 197 6.16 1.27 7.60
CA PRO A 197 6.95 1.83 6.51
C PRO A 197 6.04 2.13 5.30
N LEU A 198 6.04 3.38 4.84
CA LEU A 198 5.23 3.81 3.70
C LEU A 198 6.00 3.61 2.39
N ILE A 199 5.41 2.92 1.43
CA ILE A 199 5.94 2.80 0.06
C ILE A 199 4.95 3.41 -0.94
N ALA A 200 5.41 4.41 -1.70
CA ALA A 200 4.61 4.98 -2.78
C ALA A 200 4.54 4.05 -3.99
N TRP A 201 3.40 4.03 -4.67
CA TRP A 201 3.19 3.27 -5.91
C TRP A 201 4.32 3.54 -6.91
N GLU A 202 4.63 4.82 -7.14
CA GLU A 202 5.67 5.25 -8.09
C GLU A 202 7.10 4.95 -7.62
N SER A 203 7.28 4.54 -6.37
CA SER A 203 8.57 4.13 -5.79
C SER A 203 8.76 2.61 -5.74
N LEU A 204 7.72 1.83 -6.06
CA LEU A 204 7.84 0.38 -6.18
C LEU A 204 8.69 0.00 -7.40
N PRO A 205 9.51 -1.07 -7.31
CA PRO A 205 10.07 -1.70 -8.49
C PRO A 205 8.97 -2.11 -9.47
N SER A 206 9.21 -2.00 -10.78
CA SER A 206 8.22 -2.33 -11.81
C SER A 206 7.66 -3.75 -11.64
N VAL A 207 8.51 -4.70 -11.24
CA VAL A 207 8.08 -6.09 -10.98
C VAL A 207 7.10 -6.23 -9.81
N ALA A 208 7.21 -5.38 -8.80
CA ALA A 208 6.29 -5.36 -7.68
C ALA A 208 4.96 -4.68 -8.07
N GLN A 209 5.02 -3.62 -8.89
CA GLN A 209 3.83 -3.04 -9.50
C GLN A 209 3.09 -4.09 -10.33
N ASP A 210 3.79 -4.78 -11.25
CA ASP A 210 3.23 -5.82 -12.11
C ASP A 210 2.62 -6.98 -11.29
N ALA A 211 3.29 -7.38 -10.21
CA ALA A 211 2.78 -8.39 -9.29
C ALA A 211 1.47 -7.96 -8.61
N LEU A 212 1.39 -6.72 -8.10
CA LEU A 212 0.16 -6.18 -7.51
C LEU A 212 -0.97 -6.00 -8.52
N GLN A 213 -0.64 -5.74 -9.78
CA GLN A 213 -1.62 -5.59 -10.86
C GLN A 213 -2.29 -6.93 -11.19
N THR A 214 -1.48 -7.98 -11.26
CA THR A 214 -1.85 -9.26 -11.89
C THR A 214 -2.16 -10.38 -10.92
N THR A 215 -1.70 -10.30 -9.67
CA THR A 215 -1.94 -11.36 -8.68
C THR A 215 -3.40 -11.42 -8.27
N ASP A 216 -3.91 -12.65 -8.21
CA ASP A 216 -5.22 -12.97 -7.66
C ASP A 216 -5.09 -13.16 -6.14
N PHE A 217 -5.68 -12.24 -5.38
CA PHE A 217 -5.78 -12.29 -3.92
C PHE A 217 -7.13 -12.85 -3.45
N GLY A 218 -7.83 -13.60 -4.31
CA GLY A 218 -9.11 -14.22 -4.02
C GLY A 218 -10.21 -13.17 -3.81
N SER A 219 -10.78 -13.15 -2.62
CA SER A 219 -11.84 -12.18 -2.25
C SER A 219 -11.31 -10.76 -2.05
N ALA A 220 -10.02 -10.62 -1.74
CA ALA A 220 -9.41 -9.32 -1.50
C ALA A 220 -8.93 -8.68 -2.81
N ILE A 221 -9.12 -7.37 -2.95
CA ILE A 221 -8.80 -6.64 -4.18
C ILE A 221 -7.85 -5.49 -3.84
N VAL A 222 -6.67 -5.45 -4.47
CA VAL A 222 -5.73 -4.33 -4.36
C VAL A 222 -6.45 -3.01 -4.74
N PRO A 223 -6.62 -2.03 -3.85
CA PRO A 223 -7.52 -0.91 -4.09
C PRO A 223 -6.88 0.24 -4.90
N PHE A 224 -5.57 0.20 -5.09
CA PHE A 224 -4.78 1.27 -5.73
C PHE A 224 -4.09 0.82 -7.02
N LYS A 225 -4.44 -0.35 -7.56
CA LYS A 225 -3.93 -0.81 -8.86
C LYS A 225 -4.69 -0.15 -10.01
N ASP A 226 -4.18 -0.18 -11.23
CA ASP A 226 -4.72 0.61 -12.34
C ASP A 226 -6.20 0.34 -12.62
N SER A 227 -6.62 -0.93 -12.50
CA SER A 227 -7.99 -1.34 -12.79
C SER A 227 -9.00 -0.95 -11.71
N THR A 228 -8.55 -0.56 -10.51
CA THR A 228 -9.43 -0.32 -9.35
C THR A 228 -9.30 1.07 -8.78
N PHE A 229 -8.16 1.73 -8.97
CA PHE A 229 -7.85 3.00 -8.34
C PHE A 229 -8.89 4.09 -8.66
N THR A 230 -9.12 4.37 -9.95
CA THR A 230 -10.09 5.39 -10.36
C THR A 230 -11.52 5.04 -9.96
N GLU A 231 -11.90 3.75 -10.00
CA GLU A 231 -13.23 3.31 -9.56
C GLU A 231 -13.43 3.56 -8.05
N ASN A 232 -12.40 3.29 -7.25
CA ASN A 232 -12.44 3.56 -5.82
C ASN A 232 -12.52 5.05 -5.51
N LEU A 233 -11.79 5.90 -6.23
CA LEU A 233 -11.95 7.35 -6.11
C LEU A 233 -13.37 7.80 -6.48
N ALA A 234 -13.99 7.19 -7.49
CA ALA A 234 -15.37 7.49 -7.88
C ALA A 234 -16.41 7.09 -6.83
N LYS A 235 -16.14 6.02 -6.06
CA LYS A 235 -17.01 5.56 -4.96
C LYS A 235 -16.86 6.39 -3.69
N ALA A 236 -15.70 6.99 -3.46
CA ALA A 236 -15.37 7.75 -2.26
C ALA A 236 -15.78 9.23 -2.37
N THR A 237 -17.07 9.50 -2.55
CA THR A 237 -17.62 10.87 -2.64
C THR A 237 -17.99 11.43 -1.27
N PHE A 238 -17.84 12.75 -1.08
CA PHE A 238 -18.14 13.50 0.14
C PHE A 238 -18.76 14.86 -0.18
#